data_AF-A0A6P6RUE2-F1
#
_entry.id   AF-A0A6P6RUE2-F1
#
_cell.length_a   1.000
_cell.length_b   1.000
_cell.length_c   1.000
_cell.angle_alpha   90.00
_cell.angle_beta   90.00
_cell.angle_gamma   90.00
#
_symmetry.space_group_name_H-M   'P 1'
#
loop_
_entity.id
_entity.type
_entity.pdbx_description
1 polymer ?
#
loop_
_entity_poly.entity_id
_entity_poly.type
_entity_poly.pdbx_seq_one_letter_code
_entity_poly.pdbx_strand_id
1 'polypeptide(L)'
;MSPQMRPGWLKAIAGLPRSFLKQFVVHFDIPKAGLTTPSGASFLPSLTLKEALALTRYRWSQWIFPPRAPSGSPNTASGALTGTPVRETPSFRPPSLWPSRLPLPKYPPPPHAEEVPEGLLRVQAIGHGSFLLQTSGLRGSPLRPLSIITDPFFSTHAGPWGRVGVRRVSQPGVSISFLPSIDIVLLTSPSYDSMDMKTLKELQSAFSPVIIGPRGTVGPLYLPPKLRGSAYSLQWEDEPLKLGGAFFSLLPTAGGAPSRWGLDKGVGGWGAFCVLLGTHQVYVGGAQGYNPALLAAAAATAQQQRLAAALNEQEAAVREKYEALWGPLEADDPTPQAKEMATELAAARHRILAQQPQGQHEGVSKAPRDSPGIDLALLPIGGYEPTQLLQRFHMTPEEAVEAHRLLGCRATIASRFDVLPLGAEPFGEAPQRAAAACVERGVPFNPHAKTQGGPSSKADPGFYTLQPGEAIYV
;
A
#
# COMPACT_ATOMS: atom_id res chain seq x y z
N MET A 1 51.30 -28.18 12.08
CA MET A 1 50.28 -27.26 12.65
C MET A 1 50.68 -25.85 12.27
N SER A 2 50.06 -25.30 11.21
CA SER A 2 50.34 -23.95 10.70
C SER A 2 49.14 -23.03 10.93
N PRO A 3 49.35 -21.74 11.24
CA PRO A 3 48.29 -20.78 11.48
C PRO A 3 47.76 -20.22 10.16
N GLN A 4 46.57 -20.65 9.74
CA GLN A 4 45.88 -20.06 8.57
C GLN A 4 44.45 -19.63 8.91
N MET A 5 44.19 -18.38 8.55
CA MET A 5 42.90 -17.71 8.33
C MET A 5 41.97 -17.56 9.54
N ARG A 6 42.30 -16.57 10.40
CA ARG A 6 41.24 -15.83 11.10
C ARG A 6 40.46 -14.99 10.08
N PRO A 7 39.12 -15.07 10.03
CA PRO A 7 38.32 -14.31 9.07
C PRO A 7 38.52 -12.79 9.19
N GLY A 8 38.68 -12.10 8.06
CA GLY A 8 38.91 -10.65 8.01
C GLY A 8 37.84 -9.78 8.67
N TRP A 9 36.64 -10.31 8.93
CA TRP A 9 35.57 -9.61 9.64
C TRP A 9 35.89 -9.32 11.11
N LEU A 10 36.73 -10.15 11.77
CA LEU A 10 37.15 -9.90 13.17
C LEU A 10 38.08 -8.68 13.28
N LYS A 11 38.88 -8.39 12.26
CA LYS A 11 39.72 -7.17 12.22
C LYS A 11 38.90 -5.91 11.97
N ALA A 12 37.81 -6.00 11.20
CA ALA A 12 36.91 -4.86 10.95
C ALA A 12 36.11 -4.43 12.19
N ILE A 13 35.85 -5.36 13.13
CA ILE A 13 35.12 -5.07 14.36
C ILE A 13 36.05 -4.63 15.49
N ALA A 14 37.32 -5.06 15.47
CA ALA A 14 38.30 -4.74 16.52
C ALA A 14 38.65 -3.25 16.65
N GLY A 15 38.37 -2.44 15.62
CA GLY A 15 38.60 -0.99 15.61
C GLY A 15 37.37 -0.13 15.96
N LEU A 16 36.19 -0.74 16.16
CA LEU A 16 34.99 0.01 16.51
C LEU A 16 35.00 0.34 18.01
N PRO A 17 34.71 1.59 18.41
CA PRO A 17 34.69 1.96 19.82
C PRO A 17 33.64 1.11 20.54
N ARG A 18 33.97 0.61 21.75
CA ARG A 18 33.08 -0.26 22.54
C ARG A 18 31.70 0.37 22.83
N SER A 19 31.58 1.70 22.75
CA SER A 19 30.30 2.42 22.79
C SER A 19 29.40 2.14 21.58
N PHE A 20 29.97 1.88 20.40
CA PHE A 20 29.24 1.51 19.18
C PHE A 20 28.71 0.07 19.24
N LEU A 21 29.44 -0.84 19.90
CA LEU A 21 29.01 -2.24 20.09
C LEU A 21 27.96 -2.41 21.21
N LYS A 22 27.94 -1.51 22.19
CA LYS A 22 26.88 -1.46 23.22
C LYS A 22 25.51 -0.98 22.69
N GLN A 23 25.46 -0.40 21.49
CA GLN A 23 24.19 0.00 20.84
C GLN A 23 23.43 -1.18 20.19
N PHE A 24 24.03 -2.37 20.13
CA PHE A 24 23.44 -3.56 19.47
C PHE A 24 22.98 -4.65 20.43
N VAL A 25 22.98 -4.38 21.74
CA VAL A 25 22.45 -5.29 22.76
C VAL A 25 21.51 -4.48 23.63
N VAL A 26 20.20 -4.71 23.49
CA VAL A 26 19.21 -4.12 24.39
C VAL A 26 18.24 -5.20 24.85
N HIS A 27 18.13 -5.30 26.18
CA HIS A 27 17.11 -6.03 26.93
C HIS A 27 15.76 -5.31 26.83
N PHE A 28 14.68 -6.09 26.82
CA PHE A 28 13.31 -5.59 26.74
C PHE A 28 12.80 -5.17 28.11
N ASP A 29 12.20 -3.98 28.19
CA ASP A 29 11.11 -3.70 29.12
C ASP A 29 9.93 -3.16 28.30
N ILE A 30 8.81 -3.87 28.36
CA ILE A 30 7.57 -3.58 27.64
C ILE A 30 6.71 -2.68 28.54
N PRO A 31 6.29 -1.48 28.12
CA PRO A 31 5.28 -0.73 28.86
C PRO A 31 3.94 -1.46 28.78
N LYS A 32 3.37 -1.80 29.94
CA LYS A 32 1.99 -2.25 30.08
C LYS A 32 1.05 -1.09 29.73
N ALA A 33 0.64 -0.98 28.47
CA ALA A 33 -0.55 -0.21 28.08
C ALA A 33 -1.39 -1.04 27.12
N GLY A 34 -2.60 -1.37 27.56
CA GLY A 34 -3.46 -2.41 27.01
C GLY A 34 -3.93 -2.17 25.57
N LEU A 35 -3.63 -3.14 24.71
CA LEU A 35 -4.41 -3.47 23.52
C LEU A 35 -4.96 -4.89 23.77
N THR A 36 -6.20 -4.98 24.23
CA THR A 36 -6.93 -6.24 24.34
C THR A 36 -7.78 -6.43 23.10
N THR A 37 -7.41 -7.37 22.23
CA THR A 37 -8.32 -7.94 21.24
C THR A 37 -9.36 -8.83 21.93
N PRO A 38 -10.52 -9.14 21.32
CA PRO A 38 -11.53 -10.03 21.90
C PRO A 38 -11.04 -11.45 22.21
N SER A 39 -9.82 -11.82 21.78
CA SER A 39 -9.18 -13.11 22.06
C SER A 39 -7.91 -13.01 22.91
N GLY A 40 -7.61 -11.86 23.54
CA GLY A 40 -6.55 -11.73 24.54
C GLY A 40 -5.11 -12.03 24.06
N ALA A 41 -4.86 -12.12 22.76
CA ALA A 41 -3.55 -12.47 22.22
C ALA A 41 -2.85 -11.24 21.61
N SER A 42 -1.81 -10.75 22.29
CA SER A 42 -0.86 -9.77 21.78
C SER A 42 0.19 -10.45 20.91
N PHE A 43 -0.01 -10.46 19.59
CA PHE A 43 1.01 -10.92 18.63
C PHE A 43 1.45 -9.77 17.74
N LEU A 44 2.42 -8.99 18.19
CA LEU A 44 3.31 -8.30 17.25
C LEU A 44 4.32 -9.34 16.76
N PRO A 45 4.30 -9.75 15.48
CA PRO A 45 5.24 -10.73 14.98
C PRO A 45 6.66 -10.16 15.03
N SER A 46 7.51 -10.69 15.92
CA SER A 46 8.92 -10.29 16.04
C SER A 46 9.83 -11.38 15.46
N LEU A 47 10.92 -10.94 14.81
CA LEU A 47 11.99 -11.85 14.38
C LEU A 47 12.75 -12.34 15.62
N THR A 48 13.05 -13.63 15.71
CA THR A 48 14.02 -14.12 16.72
C THR A 48 15.41 -13.52 16.43
N LEU A 49 16.30 -13.44 17.42
CA LEU A 49 17.67 -12.95 17.19
C LEU A 49 18.38 -13.73 16.08
N LYS A 50 18.13 -15.05 15.99
CA LYS A 50 18.67 -15.92 14.93
C LYS A 50 18.14 -15.54 13.55
N GLU A 51 16.83 -15.29 13.43
CA GLU A 51 16.20 -14.83 12.19
C GLU A 51 16.65 -13.41 11.81
N ALA A 52 16.75 -12.51 12.78
CA ALA A 52 17.24 -11.16 12.57
C ALA A 52 18.69 -11.15 12.10
N LEU A 53 19.57 -11.99 12.67
CA LEU A 53 20.95 -12.15 12.21
C LEU A 53 21.04 -12.81 10.83
N ALA A 54 20.19 -13.79 10.52
CA ALA A 54 20.13 -14.41 9.21
C ALA A 54 19.68 -13.41 8.13
N LEU A 55 18.59 -12.69 8.38
CA LEU A 55 18.07 -11.64 7.50
C LEU A 55 19.05 -10.47 7.39
N THR A 56 19.72 -10.08 8.48
CA THR A 56 20.75 -9.03 8.45
C THR A 56 21.94 -9.48 7.61
N ARG A 57 22.49 -10.69 7.81
CA ARG A 57 23.57 -11.24 6.97
C ARG A 57 23.15 -11.31 5.50
N TYR A 58 21.92 -11.71 5.24
CA TYR A 58 21.34 -11.76 3.90
C TYR A 58 21.21 -10.36 3.28
N ARG A 59 20.67 -9.37 4.01
CA ARG A 59 20.59 -7.97 3.56
C ARG A 59 21.98 -7.34 3.39
N TRP A 60 22.93 -7.68 4.25
CA TRP A 60 24.31 -7.20 4.18
C TRP A 60 25.04 -7.75 2.95
N SER A 61 24.75 -8.99 2.54
CA SER A 61 25.27 -9.53 1.28
C SER A 61 24.66 -8.82 0.06
N GLN A 62 23.39 -8.39 0.12
CA GLN A 62 22.80 -7.53 -0.91
C GLN A 62 23.43 -6.12 -0.95
N TRP A 63 23.82 -5.56 0.20
CA TRP A 63 24.21 -4.15 0.32
C TRP A 63 25.68 -3.87 -0.02
N ILE A 64 26.61 -4.77 0.30
CA ILE A 64 28.06 -4.53 0.11
C ILE A 64 28.60 -5.25 -1.14
N PHE A 65 28.06 -6.42 -1.47
CA PHE A 65 28.48 -7.21 -2.63
C PHE A 65 27.24 -7.68 -3.43
N PRO A 66 26.48 -6.75 -4.05
CA PRO A 66 25.44 -7.17 -4.98
C PRO A 66 26.10 -8.07 -6.04
N PRO A 67 25.60 -9.30 -6.28
CA PRO A 67 26.17 -10.17 -7.28
C PRO A 67 26.16 -9.43 -8.62
N ARG A 68 27.35 -9.13 -9.16
CA ARG A 68 27.48 -8.52 -10.47
C ARG A 68 27.09 -9.59 -11.50
N ALA A 69 26.20 -9.25 -12.43
CA ALA A 69 25.96 -10.08 -13.59
C ALA A 69 27.31 -10.34 -14.29
N PRO A 70 27.72 -11.60 -14.48
CA PRO A 70 28.90 -11.89 -15.28
C PRO A 70 28.63 -11.40 -16.70
N SER A 71 29.52 -10.56 -17.23
CA SER A 71 29.57 -10.23 -18.65
C SER A 71 30.15 -11.44 -19.40
N GLY A 72 29.33 -12.47 -19.64
CA GLY A 72 29.77 -13.66 -20.37
C GLY A 72 28.77 -14.82 -20.27
N SER A 73 28.57 -15.49 -21.41
CA SER A 73 27.74 -16.68 -21.60
C SER A 73 28.04 -17.79 -20.57
N PRO A 74 27.04 -18.54 -20.07
CA PRO A 74 27.25 -19.57 -19.06
C PRO A 74 27.79 -20.85 -19.72
N ASN A 75 29.06 -21.18 -19.49
CA ASN A 75 29.57 -22.54 -19.71
C ASN A 75 29.73 -23.27 -18.37
N THR A 76 29.15 -24.47 -18.38
CA THR A 76 29.23 -25.62 -17.46
C THR A 76 30.44 -25.70 -16.53
N ALA A 77 30.19 -25.99 -15.25
CA ALA A 77 31.09 -26.77 -14.42
C ALA A 77 30.30 -27.60 -13.39
N SER A 78 30.31 -28.92 -13.61
CA SER A 78 29.93 -29.96 -12.65
C SER A 78 31.05 -30.13 -11.62
N GLY A 79 30.69 -30.34 -10.35
CA GLY A 79 31.63 -30.65 -9.28
C GLY A 79 30.90 -31.14 -8.05
N ALA A 80 30.76 -32.46 -7.93
CA ALA A 80 30.42 -33.12 -6.67
C ALA A 80 31.53 -32.91 -5.65
N LEU A 81 31.21 -32.92 -4.35
CA LEU A 81 31.91 -33.72 -3.32
C LEU A 81 31.34 -33.51 -1.89
N THR A 82 31.19 -34.66 -1.23
CA THR A 82 31.30 -34.95 0.21
C THR A 82 30.23 -34.46 1.19
N GLY A 83 29.54 -35.46 1.76
CA GLY A 83 28.54 -35.30 2.82
C GLY A 83 29.11 -34.79 4.13
N THR A 84 28.40 -33.82 4.68
CA THR A 84 28.31 -33.52 6.11
C THR A 84 26.82 -33.45 6.45
N PRO A 85 26.38 -33.85 7.66
CA PRO A 85 24.98 -33.78 8.01
C PRO A 85 24.58 -32.31 8.06
N VAL A 86 23.80 -31.88 7.06
CA VAL A 86 23.25 -30.54 6.96
C VAL A 86 22.25 -30.38 8.09
N ARG A 87 22.71 -29.76 9.18
CA ARG A 87 21.81 -29.20 10.20
C ARG A 87 20.87 -28.27 9.45
N GLU A 88 19.57 -28.58 9.44
CA GLU A 88 18.52 -27.86 8.69
C GLU A 88 18.67 -26.35 8.90
N THR A 89 19.39 -25.75 7.96
CA THR A 89 19.38 -24.32 7.72
C THR A 89 18.19 -24.13 6.80
N PRO A 90 17.31 -23.14 7.04
CA PRO A 90 16.28 -22.81 6.07
C PRO A 90 16.96 -22.68 4.71
N SER A 91 16.47 -23.42 3.72
CA SER A 91 17.02 -23.44 2.37
C SER A 91 16.74 -22.10 1.72
N PHE A 92 17.56 -21.10 2.03
CA PHE A 92 17.48 -19.80 1.42
C PHE A 92 17.87 -19.94 -0.05
N ARG A 93 16.99 -19.52 -0.97
CA ARG A 93 17.39 -19.36 -2.37
C ARG A 93 18.58 -18.39 -2.42
N PRO A 94 19.59 -18.66 -3.26
CA PRO A 94 20.66 -17.70 -3.47
C PRO A 94 20.05 -16.41 -4.04
N PRO A 95 20.64 -15.24 -3.72
CA PRO A 95 20.19 -13.97 -4.27
C PRO A 95 20.07 -14.00 -5.79
N SER A 96 18.93 -13.57 -6.30
CA SER A 96 18.64 -13.55 -7.73
C SER A 96 19.31 -12.35 -8.42
N LEU A 97 19.66 -12.51 -9.70
CA LEU A 97 20.25 -11.44 -10.51
C LEU A 97 19.14 -10.50 -11.00
N TRP A 98 19.11 -9.29 -10.45
CA TRP A 98 18.24 -8.23 -10.94
C TRP A 98 18.94 -7.42 -12.05
N PRO A 99 18.20 -6.90 -13.04
CA PRO A 99 18.78 -6.01 -14.03
C PRO A 99 19.31 -4.73 -13.35
N SER A 100 20.39 -4.16 -13.89
CA SER A 100 21.01 -2.95 -13.31
C SER A 100 20.15 -1.68 -13.52
N ARG A 101 19.35 -1.68 -14.59
CA ARG A 101 18.37 -0.65 -14.94
C ARG A 101 17.43 -1.17 -16.02
N LEU A 102 16.15 -0.81 -15.94
CA LEU A 102 15.19 -1.00 -17.03
C LEU A 102 14.98 0.28 -17.84
N PRO A 103 14.65 0.16 -19.14
CA PRO A 103 14.28 1.31 -19.95
C PRO A 103 12.99 1.97 -19.42
N LEU A 104 12.91 3.28 -19.56
CA LEU A 104 11.72 4.05 -19.24
C LEU A 104 10.63 3.77 -20.28
N PRO A 105 9.43 3.32 -19.88
CA PRO A 105 8.28 3.50 -20.75
C PRO A 105 8.01 5.00 -20.90
N LYS A 106 7.91 5.48 -22.14
CA LYS A 106 7.56 6.88 -22.43
C LYS A 106 6.04 7.00 -22.45
N TYR A 107 5.47 7.53 -21.38
CA TYR A 107 4.06 7.90 -21.33
C TYR A 107 3.90 9.41 -21.51
N PRO A 108 2.80 9.88 -22.13
CA PRO A 108 2.47 11.31 -22.08
C PRO A 108 2.30 11.76 -20.63
N PRO A 109 2.52 13.06 -20.33
CA PRO A 109 2.19 13.61 -19.04
C PRO A 109 0.73 13.28 -18.65
N PRO A 110 0.45 12.94 -17.39
CA PRO A 110 -0.92 12.82 -16.91
C PRO A 110 -1.70 14.13 -17.13
N PRO A 111 -3.00 14.04 -17.43
CA PRO A 111 -3.87 15.21 -17.51
C PRO A 111 -4.06 15.83 -16.11
N HIS A 112 -4.57 17.06 -16.05
CA HIS A 112 -5.03 17.64 -14.80
C HIS A 112 -6.29 16.93 -14.29
N ALA A 113 -6.61 17.08 -12.99
CA ALA A 113 -7.75 16.39 -12.38
C ALA A 113 -9.09 16.81 -13.01
N GLU A 114 -9.20 18.07 -13.42
CA GLU A 114 -10.35 18.68 -14.08
C GLU A 114 -10.63 18.10 -15.47
N GLU A 115 -9.61 17.53 -16.10
CA GLU A 115 -9.70 16.91 -17.43
C GLU A 115 -10.09 15.43 -17.37
N VAL A 116 -10.12 14.82 -16.18
CA VAL A 116 -10.66 13.47 -16.00
C VAL A 116 -12.17 13.51 -16.29
N PRO A 117 -12.73 12.58 -17.08
CA PRO A 117 -14.16 12.56 -17.32
C PRO A 117 -14.95 12.41 -16.00
N GLU A 118 -16.05 13.14 -15.91
CA GLU A 118 -16.89 13.18 -14.72
C GLU A 118 -17.36 11.79 -14.28
N GLY A 119 -17.32 11.55 -12.96
CA GLY A 119 -17.69 10.25 -12.39
C GLY A 119 -16.68 9.13 -12.62
N LEU A 120 -15.53 9.38 -13.26
CA LEU A 120 -14.46 8.39 -13.40
C LEU A 120 -13.33 8.61 -12.37
N LEU A 121 -12.65 7.50 -12.06
CA LEU A 121 -11.39 7.47 -11.32
C LEU A 121 -10.27 7.08 -12.29
N ARG A 122 -9.29 7.97 -12.48
CA ARG A 122 -8.07 7.69 -13.22
C ARG A 122 -6.98 7.24 -12.25
N VAL A 123 -6.26 6.18 -12.62
CA VAL A 123 -5.16 5.63 -11.82
C VAL A 123 -3.95 5.42 -12.70
N GLN A 124 -2.79 5.92 -12.26
CA GLN A 124 -1.53 5.72 -12.96
C GLN A 124 -0.47 5.19 -12.00
N ALA A 125 0.10 4.04 -12.34
CA ALA A 125 1.26 3.49 -11.65
C ALA A 125 2.50 4.34 -11.98
N ILE A 126 3.13 4.90 -10.96
CA ILE A 126 4.42 5.58 -11.07
C ILE A 126 5.56 4.60 -10.76
N GLY A 127 5.31 3.65 -9.86
CA GLY A 127 6.19 2.52 -9.56
C GLY A 127 6.28 2.22 -8.06
N HIS A 128 6.57 0.97 -7.72
CA HIS A 128 6.63 0.47 -6.34
C HIS A 128 5.28 0.65 -5.62
N GLY A 129 5.20 1.50 -4.60
CA GLY A 129 3.96 1.89 -3.92
C GLY A 129 3.33 3.19 -4.44
N SER A 130 3.95 3.82 -5.45
CA SER A 130 3.54 5.14 -5.93
C SER A 130 2.49 5.05 -7.04
N PHE A 131 1.29 5.55 -6.73
CA PHE A 131 0.18 5.67 -7.66
C PHE A 131 -0.36 7.10 -7.63
N LEU A 132 -0.70 7.62 -8.81
CA LEU A 132 -1.46 8.86 -8.97
C LEU A 132 -2.93 8.50 -9.18
N LEU A 133 -3.78 8.90 -8.24
CA LEU A 133 -5.24 8.77 -8.28
C LEU A 133 -5.83 10.13 -8.62
N GLN A 134 -6.73 10.20 -9.61
CA GLN A 134 -7.33 11.46 -10.03
C GLN A 134 -8.82 11.30 -10.29
N THR A 135 -9.58 12.32 -9.90
CA THR A 135 -11.01 12.45 -10.18
C THR A 135 -11.31 13.92 -10.40
N SER A 136 -12.23 14.22 -11.32
CA SER A 136 -12.71 15.59 -11.58
C SER A 136 -13.78 16.03 -10.57
N GLY A 137 -14.15 15.18 -9.63
CA GLY A 137 -15.36 15.36 -8.84
C GLY A 137 -16.61 14.84 -9.54
N LEU A 138 -17.75 15.14 -8.94
CA LEU A 138 -19.09 14.86 -9.49
C LEU A 138 -19.96 16.10 -9.29
N ARG A 139 -20.65 16.56 -10.33
CA ARG A 139 -21.54 17.72 -10.25
C ARG A 139 -22.64 17.45 -9.23
N GLY A 140 -22.86 18.42 -8.33
CA GLY A 140 -23.80 18.27 -7.21
C GLY A 140 -23.23 17.48 -6.02
N SER A 141 -22.00 16.93 -6.13
CA SER A 141 -21.29 16.33 -5.01
C SER A 141 -20.32 17.34 -4.37
N PRO A 142 -20.05 17.23 -3.05
CA PRO A 142 -18.99 18.00 -2.40
C PRO A 142 -17.57 17.60 -2.86
N LEU A 143 -17.41 16.52 -3.64
CA LEU A 143 -16.12 16.10 -4.18
C LEU A 143 -15.66 17.06 -5.29
N ARG A 144 -14.58 17.79 -5.00
CA ARG A 144 -13.91 18.65 -5.99
C ARG A 144 -12.93 17.83 -6.86
N PRO A 145 -12.39 18.39 -7.96
CA PRO A 145 -11.23 17.83 -8.62
C PRO A 145 -10.09 17.58 -7.63
N LEU A 146 -9.54 16.37 -7.62
CA LEU A 146 -8.48 15.95 -6.71
C LEU A 146 -7.45 15.08 -7.42
N SER A 147 -6.17 15.38 -7.17
CA SER A 147 -5.03 14.50 -7.48
C SER A 147 -4.35 14.05 -6.19
N ILE A 148 -4.29 12.73 -6.00
CA ILE A 148 -3.74 12.09 -4.80
C ILE A 148 -2.56 11.21 -5.22
N ILE A 149 -1.41 11.34 -4.56
CA ILE A 149 -0.27 10.45 -4.75
C ILE A 149 -0.03 9.57 -3.52
N THR A 150 0.01 8.25 -3.71
CA THR A 150 0.31 7.30 -2.63
C THR A 150 1.81 7.07 -2.52
N ASP A 151 2.35 6.88 -1.32
CA ASP A 151 3.72 6.45 -1.04
C ASP A 151 4.76 6.96 -2.06
N PRO A 152 4.93 8.28 -2.24
CA PRO A 152 5.66 8.82 -3.38
C PRO A 152 7.17 8.53 -3.25
N PHE A 153 7.71 7.76 -4.20
CA PHE A 153 9.10 7.32 -4.24
C PHE A 153 9.73 7.55 -5.63
N PHE A 154 10.44 8.68 -5.77
CA PHE A 154 11.09 9.08 -7.04
C PHE A 154 12.62 9.02 -6.96
N SER A 155 13.19 8.93 -5.75
CA SER A 155 14.63 8.81 -5.56
C SER A 155 15.22 7.54 -6.16
N THR A 156 16.53 7.58 -6.41
CA THR A 156 17.28 6.44 -6.94
C THR A 156 17.47 5.30 -5.94
N HIS A 157 17.45 5.60 -4.64
CA HIS A 157 17.66 4.63 -3.57
C HIS A 157 16.60 4.77 -2.48
N ALA A 158 16.13 3.63 -1.97
CA ALA A 158 15.37 3.54 -0.74
C ALA A 158 16.33 3.56 0.45
N GLY A 159 16.57 4.76 0.98
CA GLY A 159 17.39 5.00 2.16
C GLY A 159 17.71 6.49 2.36
N PRO A 160 18.61 6.81 3.31
CA PRO A 160 18.97 8.18 3.65
C PRO A 160 19.32 9.03 2.42
N TRP A 161 18.78 10.25 2.39
CA TRP A 161 18.96 11.25 1.33
C TRP A 161 18.60 10.80 -0.11
N GLY A 162 17.94 9.65 -0.27
CA GLY A 162 17.60 9.10 -1.59
C GLY A 162 18.82 8.61 -2.40
N ARG A 163 19.98 8.47 -1.75
CA ARG A 163 21.28 8.12 -2.36
C ARG A 163 21.96 6.91 -1.74
N VAL A 164 21.56 6.51 -0.53
CA VAL A 164 22.09 5.34 0.18
C VAL A 164 20.96 4.31 0.30
N GLY A 165 21.29 3.02 0.32
CA GLY A 165 20.33 1.94 0.51
C GLY A 165 20.03 1.16 -0.76
N VAL A 166 18.84 0.57 -0.85
CA VAL A 166 18.47 -0.30 -1.97
C VAL A 166 18.21 0.54 -3.21
N ARG A 167 18.96 0.29 -4.27
CA ARG A 167 18.83 1.02 -5.54
C ARG A 167 17.63 0.50 -6.33
N ARG A 168 16.84 1.42 -6.89
CA ARG A 168 15.74 1.06 -7.80
C ARG A 168 16.25 0.63 -9.17
N VAL A 169 15.52 -0.29 -9.79
CA VAL A 169 15.84 -0.88 -11.09
C VAL A 169 15.01 -0.26 -12.22
N SER A 170 13.70 -0.10 -12.03
CA SER A 170 12.85 0.72 -12.91
C SER A 170 12.92 2.18 -12.52
N GLN A 171 12.79 3.13 -13.46
CA GLN A 171 12.65 4.56 -13.15
C GLN A 171 11.18 4.93 -12.88
N PRO A 172 10.87 6.09 -12.25
CA PRO A 172 9.49 6.55 -12.13
C PRO A 172 8.81 6.62 -13.50
N GLY A 173 7.55 6.18 -13.59
CA GLY A 173 6.78 6.24 -14.83
C GLY A 173 6.49 7.66 -15.34
N VAL A 174 6.63 8.67 -14.47
CA VAL A 174 6.51 10.09 -14.77
C VAL A 174 7.48 10.86 -13.86
N SER A 175 8.11 11.94 -14.33
CA SER A 175 8.91 12.80 -13.47
C SER A 175 8.02 13.81 -12.74
N ILE A 176 8.47 14.31 -11.59
CA ILE A 176 7.72 15.32 -10.81
C ILE A 176 7.41 16.57 -11.64
N SER A 177 8.31 16.96 -12.55
CA SER A 177 8.12 18.10 -13.45
C SER A 177 6.98 17.94 -14.46
N PHE A 178 6.51 16.72 -14.70
CA PHE A 178 5.39 16.41 -15.58
C PHE A 178 4.13 15.98 -14.80
N LEU A 179 4.16 16.02 -13.46
CA LEU A 179 2.96 15.77 -12.67
C LEU A 179 1.99 16.95 -12.81
N PRO A 180 0.67 16.70 -12.72
CA PRO A 180 -0.30 17.77 -12.54
C PRO A 180 -0.18 18.28 -11.10
N SER A 181 -0.96 19.30 -10.75
CA SER A 181 -1.06 19.74 -9.34
C SER A 181 -1.42 18.55 -8.46
N ILE A 182 -0.69 18.38 -7.35
CA ILE A 182 -0.94 17.31 -6.37
C ILE A 182 -1.58 17.95 -5.13
N ASP A 183 -2.79 17.51 -4.79
CA ASP A 183 -3.53 18.01 -3.63
C ASP A 183 -3.14 17.27 -2.35
N ILE A 184 -2.98 15.95 -2.45
CA ILE A 184 -2.84 15.06 -1.29
C ILE A 184 -1.72 14.04 -1.51
N VAL A 185 -0.91 13.84 -0.49
CA VAL A 185 0.05 12.74 -0.37
C VAL A 185 -0.44 11.78 0.70
N LEU A 186 -0.60 10.49 0.37
CA LEU A 186 -0.89 9.43 1.34
C LEU A 186 0.39 8.67 1.69
N LEU A 187 0.72 8.56 2.97
CA LEU A 187 1.86 7.79 3.48
C LEU A 187 1.37 6.59 4.29
N THR A 188 1.66 5.37 3.84
CA THR A 188 1.24 4.15 4.55
C THR A 188 2.16 3.75 5.69
N SER A 189 3.44 4.16 5.64
CA SER A 189 4.45 3.81 6.65
C SER A 189 5.65 4.78 6.61
N PRO A 190 6.54 4.80 7.64
CA PRO A 190 7.74 5.63 7.64
C PRO A 190 8.93 5.01 6.87
N SER A 191 8.74 3.82 6.27
CA SER A 191 9.77 3.10 5.52
C SER A 191 10.30 3.93 4.35
N TYR A 192 11.57 3.75 3.99
CA TYR A 192 12.22 4.57 2.95
C TYR A 192 11.61 4.44 1.55
N ASP A 193 10.97 3.32 1.27
CA ASP A 193 10.29 3.02 0.02
C ASP A 193 8.82 3.48 -0.01
N SER A 194 8.27 3.90 1.13
CA SER A 194 6.95 4.58 1.23
C SER A 194 7.09 6.09 1.46
N MET A 195 8.08 6.51 2.24
CA MET A 195 8.30 7.89 2.66
C MET A 195 9.66 8.40 2.16
N ASP A 196 9.72 8.81 0.90
CA ASP A 196 10.92 9.41 0.33
C ASP A 196 11.00 10.91 0.67
N MET A 197 11.85 11.24 1.65
CA MET A 197 12.01 12.62 2.12
C MET A 197 12.49 13.60 1.03
N LYS A 198 13.23 13.14 0.01
CA LYS A 198 13.64 14.02 -1.10
C LYS A 198 12.41 14.37 -1.94
N THR A 199 11.65 13.35 -2.33
CA THR A 199 10.41 13.49 -3.08
C THR A 199 9.40 14.36 -2.35
N LEU A 200 9.18 14.14 -1.05
CA LEU A 200 8.23 14.94 -0.26
C LEU A 200 8.57 16.43 -0.26
N LYS A 201 9.86 16.78 -0.19
CA LYS A 201 10.30 18.18 -0.26
C LYS A 201 10.08 18.78 -1.65
N GLU A 202 10.34 18.00 -2.70
CA GLU A 202 10.11 18.43 -4.09
C GLU A 202 8.61 18.64 -4.35
N LEU A 203 7.75 17.72 -3.92
CA LEU A 203 6.30 17.85 -4.01
C LEU A 203 5.78 19.04 -3.19
N GLN A 204 6.28 19.25 -1.96
CA GLN A 204 5.91 20.43 -1.17
C GLN A 204 6.29 21.73 -1.88
N SER A 205 7.49 21.80 -2.45
CA SER A 205 7.94 23.00 -3.15
C SER A 205 7.15 23.26 -4.44
N ALA A 206 6.69 22.21 -5.13
CA ALA A 206 6.00 22.32 -6.40
C ALA A 206 4.50 22.59 -6.24
N PHE A 207 3.85 21.93 -5.28
CA PHE A 207 2.37 21.87 -5.21
C PHE A 207 1.80 22.17 -3.82
N SER A 208 2.64 22.20 -2.77
CA SER A 208 2.20 22.35 -1.38
C SER A 208 1.05 21.39 -0.96
N PRO A 209 1.14 20.07 -1.23
CA PRO A 209 0.06 19.16 -0.93
C PRO A 209 -0.15 19.02 0.58
N VAL A 210 -1.36 18.57 0.93
CA VAL A 210 -1.66 18.03 2.25
C VAL A 210 -1.04 16.65 2.38
N ILE A 211 -0.41 16.34 3.51
CA ILE A 211 0.17 15.02 3.78
C ILE A 211 -0.73 14.28 4.78
N ILE A 212 -1.21 13.09 4.46
CA ILE A 212 -2.00 12.26 5.37
C ILE A 212 -1.21 10.98 5.65
N GLY A 213 -1.11 10.60 6.93
CA GLY A 213 -0.37 9.39 7.32
C GLY A 213 -0.62 8.97 8.77
N PRO A 214 -0.14 7.79 9.17
CA PRO A 214 -0.14 7.36 10.56
C PRO A 214 0.48 8.42 11.47
N ARG A 215 -0.09 8.62 12.66
CA ARG A 215 0.32 9.67 13.61
C ARG A 215 1.81 9.73 13.89
N GLY A 216 2.45 8.58 14.07
CA GLY A 216 3.90 8.53 14.26
C GLY A 216 4.65 8.96 12.99
N THR A 217 4.23 8.48 11.82
CA THR A 217 4.86 8.66 10.49
C THR A 217 4.89 10.13 10.08
N VAL A 218 3.81 10.87 10.30
CA VAL A 218 3.76 12.33 10.05
C VAL A 218 4.19 13.17 11.26
N GLY A 219 4.67 12.50 12.32
CA GLY A 219 5.14 13.13 13.54
C GLY A 219 6.54 13.74 13.44
N PRO A 220 6.99 14.44 14.49
CA PRO A 220 8.27 15.16 14.51
C PRO A 220 9.50 14.26 14.39
N LEU A 221 9.37 12.96 14.64
CA LEU A 221 10.47 12.00 14.50
C LEU A 221 10.89 11.79 13.03
N TYR A 222 9.94 11.88 12.10
CA TYR A 222 10.17 11.54 10.70
C TYR A 222 9.92 12.69 9.74
N LEU A 223 8.97 13.58 10.07
CA LEU A 223 8.55 14.67 9.21
C LEU A 223 9.08 16.02 9.77
N PRO A 224 9.87 16.79 9.00
CA PRO A 224 10.44 18.05 9.47
C PRO A 224 9.34 19.12 9.64
N PRO A 225 9.55 20.13 10.50
CA PRO A 225 8.55 21.17 10.78
C PRO A 225 7.92 21.81 9.53
N LYS A 226 8.72 22.07 8.49
CA LYS A 226 8.26 22.67 7.22
C LYS A 226 7.23 21.83 6.47
N LEU A 227 7.24 20.50 6.64
CA LEU A 227 6.28 19.59 6.02
C LEU A 227 5.12 19.21 6.97
N ARG A 228 5.32 19.36 8.29
CA ARG A 228 4.29 19.04 9.29
C ARG A 228 3.12 20.03 9.30
N GLY A 229 3.33 21.27 8.85
CA GLY A 229 2.29 22.30 8.85
C GLY A 229 1.06 21.97 7.99
N SER A 230 1.24 21.14 6.95
CA SER A 230 0.15 20.65 6.09
C SER A 230 -0.15 19.16 6.30
N ALA A 231 0.28 18.58 7.43
CA ALA A 231 0.13 17.15 7.68
C ALA A 231 -1.05 16.83 8.63
N TYR A 232 -1.89 15.88 8.23
CA TYR A 232 -2.92 15.27 9.07
C TYR A 232 -2.47 13.88 9.52
N SER A 233 -2.46 13.69 10.83
CA SER A 233 -2.21 12.40 11.46
C SER A 233 -3.50 11.62 11.64
N LEU A 234 -3.50 10.34 11.28
CA LEU A 234 -4.57 9.39 11.59
C LEU A 234 -4.08 8.23 12.45
N GLN A 235 -5.02 7.64 13.19
CA GLN A 235 -4.91 6.38 13.93
C GLN A 235 -5.98 5.41 13.43
N TRP A 236 -5.89 4.13 13.83
CA TRP A 236 -6.76 3.07 13.31
C TRP A 236 -8.21 3.21 13.78
N GLU A 237 -8.41 3.79 14.95
CA GLU A 237 -9.70 3.99 15.61
C GLU A 237 -10.32 5.35 15.30
N ASP A 238 -9.61 6.20 14.53
CA ASP A 238 -10.12 7.52 14.19
C ASP A 238 -11.27 7.40 13.17
N GLU A 239 -12.27 8.26 13.33
CA GLU A 239 -13.31 8.46 12.32
C GLU A 239 -12.69 8.92 10.99
N PRO A 240 -13.34 8.63 9.84
CA PRO A 240 -12.82 9.03 8.54
C PRO A 240 -12.56 10.55 8.46
N LEU A 241 -11.33 10.92 8.09
CA LEU A 241 -10.99 12.32 7.81
C LEU A 241 -11.68 12.76 6.52
N LYS A 242 -12.47 13.82 6.59
CA LYS A 242 -13.10 14.44 5.42
C LYS A 242 -12.25 15.59 4.90
N LEU A 243 -11.78 15.48 3.65
CA LEU A 243 -10.98 16.53 2.99
C LEU A 243 -11.30 16.58 1.49
N GLY A 244 -11.62 17.78 0.97
CA GLY A 244 -11.94 17.95 -0.45
C GLY A 244 -13.17 17.17 -0.93
N GLY A 245 -14.09 16.82 -0.03
CA GLY A 245 -15.24 15.96 -0.31
C GLY A 245 -14.92 14.45 -0.34
N ALA A 246 -13.66 14.07 -0.16
CA ALA A 246 -13.21 12.69 -0.01
C ALA A 246 -13.13 12.30 1.47
N PHE A 247 -13.22 10.99 1.75
CA PHE A 247 -13.05 10.43 3.09
C PHE A 247 -11.84 9.51 3.16
N PHE A 248 -11.06 9.62 4.22
CA PHE A 248 -9.83 8.85 4.44
C PHE A 248 -9.88 8.15 5.79
N SER A 249 -9.89 6.82 5.79
CA SER A 249 -9.68 6.03 7.01
C SER A 249 -8.36 5.28 6.95
N LEU A 250 -7.62 5.30 8.04
CA LEU A 250 -6.44 4.48 8.24
C LEU A 250 -6.85 3.16 8.90
N LEU A 251 -6.42 2.04 8.34
CA LEU A 251 -6.78 0.71 8.80
C LEU A 251 -5.55 -0.07 9.25
N PRO A 252 -5.67 -0.93 10.29
CA PRO A 252 -4.59 -1.83 10.68
C PRO A 252 -4.34 -2.85 9.59
N THR A 253 -3.06 -3.18 9.37
CA THR A 253 -2.65 -4.21 8.43
C THR A 253 -1.70 -5.19 9.09
N ALA A 254 -1.64 -6.41 8.54
CA ALA A 254 -0.61 -7.35 8.94
C ALA A 254 0.74 -6.78 8.55
N GLY A 255 1.66 -6.68 9.51
CA GLY A 255 2.96 -6.07 9.31
C GLY A 255 3.71 -6.03 10.62
N GLY A 256 5.02 -6.27 10.56
CA GLY A 256 5.87 -6.43 11.74
C GLY A 256 6.37 -5.15 12.33
N ALA A 257 5.55 -4.10 12.32
CA ALA A 257 5.94 -2.77 12.77
C ALA A 257 7.13 -2.22 11.93
N PRO A 258 6.86 -1.54 10.79
CA PRO A 258 7.90 -1.02 9.92
C PRO A 258 8.83 -0.05 10.64
N SER A 259 10.02 0.11 10.09
CA SER A 259 11.12 0.81 10.73
C SER A 259 11.93 1.54 9.69
N ARG A 260 12.31 2.79 10.00
CA ARG A 260 13.19 3.58 9.14
C ARG A 260 14.66 3.36 9.48
N TRP A 261 14.99 3.11 10.74
CA TRP A 261 16.37 3.06 11.23
C TRP A 261 16.77 1.69 11.81
N GLY A 262 15.87 0.72 11.79
CA GLY A 262 16.01 -0.59 12.46
C GLY A 262 15.71 -0.57 13.96
N LEU A 263 15.83 0.59 14.62
CA LEU A 263 15.65 0.79 16.07
C LEU A 263 14.26 1.33 16.45
N ASP A 264 13.51 1.80 15.46
CA ASP A 264 12.25 2.54 15.58
C ASP A 264 11.05 1.70 15.09
N LYS A 265 11.13 0.38 15.24
CA LYS A 265 10.09 -0.54 14.78
C LYS A 265 8.73 -0.17 15.37
N GLY A 266 7.79 0.14 14.48
CA GLY A 266 6.40 0.43 14.83
C GLY A 266 6.16 1.80 15.44
N VAL A 267 7.23 2.56 15.74
CA VAL A 267 7.12 3.89 16.36
C VAL A 267 6.37 4.85 15.44
N GLY A 268 6.60 4.76 14.13
CA GLY A 268 5.87 5.56 13.15
C GLY A 268 4.42 5.12 12.92
N GLY A 269 3.99 3.97 13.41
CA GLY A 269 2.75 3.35 12.96
C GLY A 269 2.79 2.95 11.49
N TRP A 270 1.74 2.28 11.03
CA TRP A 270 1.55 1.84 9.65
C TRP A 270 0.09 1.54 9.39
N GLY A 271 -0.28 1.37 8.13
CA GLY A 271 -1.61 0.87 7.81
C GLY A 271 -1.91 0.90 6.32
N ALA A 272 -3.14 0.49 6.01
CA ALA A 272 -3.75 0.69 4.71
C ALA A 272 -4.71 1.88 4.77
N PHE A 273 -5.02 2.47 3.63
CA PHE A 273 -6.09 3.45 3.54
C PHE A 273 -7.33 2.88 2.88
N CYS A 274 -8.49 3.18 3.44
CA CYS A 274 -9.76 3.10 2.74
C CYS A 274 -10.19 4.53 2.38
N VAL A 275 -10.22 4.81 1.08
CA VAL A 275 -10.45 6.16 0.53
C VAL A 275 -11.74 6.16 -0.28
N LEU A 276 -12.72 6.97 0.14
CA LEU A 276 -13.94 7.19 -0.61
C LEU A 276 -13.82 8.50 -1.41
N LEU A 277 -13.75 8.37 -2.73
CA LEU A 277 -13.66 9.45 -3.72
C LEU A 277 -14.99 9.54 -4.48
N GLY A 278 -15.96 10.23 -3.87
CA GLY A 278 -17.33 10.33 -4.40
C GLY A 278 -17.99 8.96 -4.36
N THR A 279 -18.23 8.37 -5.53
CA THR A 279 -18.80 7.03 -5.63
C THR A 279 -17.74 5.93 -5.67
N HIS A 280 -16.44 6.24 -5.73
CA HIS A 280 -15.37 5.23 -5.87
C HIS A 280 -14.71 4.94 -4.52
N GLN A 281 -14.68 3.67 -4.13
CA GLN A 281 -13.99 3.20 -2.95
C GLN A 281 -12.64 2.57 -3.31
N VAL A 282 -11.55 3.14 -2.81
CA VAL A 282 -10.18 2.72 -3.10
C VAL A 282 -9.49 2.22 -1.84
N TYR A 283 -8.92 1.02 -1.90
CA TYR A 283 -8.10 0.44 -0.84
C TYR A 283 -6.62 0.51 -1.19
N VAL A 284 -5.83 1.26 -0.40
CA VAL A 284 -4.38 1.39 -0.57
C VAL A 284 -3.68 0.51 0.46
N GLY A 285 -3.25 -0.69 0.06
CA GLY A 285 -2.85 -1.76 0.99
C GLY A 285 -1.49 -1.58 1.70
N GLY A 286 -0.68 -0.61 1.30
CA GLY A 286 0.65 -0.45 1.90
C GLY A 286 1.58 -1.66 1.65
N ALA A 287 2.71 -1.70 2.36
CA ALA A 287 3.55 -2.89 2.43
C ALA A 287 3.02 -3.79 3.56
N GLN A 288 1.96 -4.56 3.27
CA GLN A 288 1.32 -5.46 4.24
C GLN A 288 1.62 -6.93 3.96
N GLY A 289 1.52 -7.74 5.02
CA GLY A 289 1.41 -9.19 5.00
C GLY A 289 -0.04 -9.65 4.94
N TYR A 290 -0.24 -10.96 4.80
CA TYR A 290 -1.59 -11.53 4.67
C TYR A 290 -2.21 -11.74 6.05
N ASN A 291 -3.41 -11.20 6.27
CA ASN A 291 -4.23 -11.53 7.42
C ASN A 291 -5.71 -11.46 7.04
N PRO A 292 -6.42 -12.60 7.01
CA PRO A 292 -7.81 -12.64 6.53
C PRO A 292 -8.77 -11.83 7.42
N ALA A 293 -8.53 -11.78 8.74
CA ALA A 293 -9.38 -11.01 9.64
C ALA A 293 -9.25 -9.50 9.43
N LEU A 294 -8.02 -9.01 9.21
CA LEU A 294 -7.79 -7.59 8.91
C LEU A 294 -8.32 -7.19 7.52
N LEU A 295 -8.21 -8.08 6.53
CA LEU A 295 -8.77 -7.87 5.19
C LEU A 295 -10.31 -7.85 5.22
N ALA A 296 -10.93 -8.76 5.96
CA ALA A 296 -12.38 -8.78 6.16
C ALA A 296 -12.87 -7.52 6.89
N ALA A 297 -12.14 -7.08 7.92
CA ALA A 297 -12.43 -5.82 8.61
C ALA A 297 -12.33 -4.62 7.66
N ALA A 298 -11.32 -4.58 6.79
CA ALA A 298 -11.19 -3.53 5.78
C ALA A 298 -12.36 -3.50 4.78
N ALA A 299 -12.83 -4.67 4.33
CA ALA A 299 -14.01 -4.78 3.48
C ALA A 299 -15.28 -4.27 4.20
N ALA A 300 -15.45 -4.64 5.47
CA ALA A 300 -16.57 -4.16 6.29
C ALA A 300 -16.53 -2.63 6.48
N THR A 301 -15.37 -2.06 6.78
CA THR A 301 -15.20 -0.61 6.92
C THR A 301 -15.52 0.11 5.60
N ALA A 302 -15.07 -0.42 4.46
CA ALA A 302 -15.41 0.12 3.15
C ALA A 302 -16.93 0.15 2.91
N GLN A 303 -17.62 -0.95 3.24
CA GLN A 303 -19.07 -1.04 3.11
C GLN A 303 -19.80 -0.06 4.04
N GLN A 304 -19.32 0.10 5.28
CA GLN A 304 -19.85 1.07 6.25
C GLN A 304 -19.65 2.52 5.79
N GLN A 305 -18.47 2.88 5.29
CA GLN A 305 -18.19 4.21 4.74
C GLN A 305 -19.13 4.55 3.58
N ARG A 306 -19.31 3.60 2.65
CA ARG A 306 -20.18 3.78 1.49
C ARG A 306 -21.64 3.92 1.89
N LEU A 307 -22.11 3.12 2.84
CA LEU A 307 -23.44 3.22 3.42
C LEU A 307 -23.65 4.58 4.09
N ALA A 308 -22.70 5.02 4.92
CA ALA A 308 -22.78 6.30 5.60
C ALA A 308 -22.80 7.47 4.59
N ALA A 309 -22.00 7.41 3.53
CA ALA A 309 -22.01 8.41 2.48
C ALA A 309 -23.35 8.46 1.73
N ALA A 310 -23.92 7.31 1.37
CA ALA A 310 -25.23 7.22 0.71
C ALA A 310 -26.36 7.75 1.60
N LEU A 311 -26.34 7.44 2.90
CA LEU A 311 -27.29 7.99 3.88
C LEU A 311 -27.16 9.51 3.96
N ASN A 312 -25.94 10.03 4.11
CA ASN A 312 -25.69 11.47 4.19
C ASN A 312 -26.15 12.22 2.93
N GLU A 313 -25.94 11.64 1.75
CA GLU A 313 -26.37 12.22 0.48
C GLU A 313 -27.90 12.30 0.38
N GLN A 314 -28.60 11.22 0.72
CA GLN A 314 -30.07 11.20 0.71
C GLN A 314 -30.66 12.15 1.77
N GLU A 315 -30.08 12.20 2.97
CA GLU A 315 -30.50 13.13 4.01
C GLU A 315 -30.26 14.59 3.62
N ALA A 316 -29.13 14.88 2.98
CA ALA A 316 -28.83 16.21 2.47
C ALA A 316 -29.83 16.64 1.38
N ALA A 317 -30.18 15.74 0.45
CA ALA A 317 -31.16 16.03 -0.59
C ALA A 317 -32.56 16.33 -0.02
N VAL A 318 -32.98 15.60 1.02
CA VAL A 318 -34.23 15.90 1.73
C VAL A 318 -34.13 17.27 2.41
N ARG A 319 -33.05 17.54 3.15
CA ARG A 319 -32.86 18.85 3.82
C ARG A 319 -32.87 20.01 2.83
N GLU A 320 -32.16 19.90 1.72
CA GLU A 320 -32.11 20.92 0.66
C GLU A 320 -33.51 21.19 0.06
N LYS A 321 -34.28 20.13 -0.21
CA LYS A 321 -35.68 20.23 -0.68
C LYS A 321 -36.53 21.04 0.30
N TYR A 322 -36.45 20.76 1.61
CA TYR A 322 -37.26 21.47 2.61
C TYR A 322 -36.75 22.89 2.85
N GLU A 323 -35.43 23.11 2.87
CA GLU A 323 -34.82 24.43 3.01
C GLU A 323 -35.19 25.36 1.86
N ALA A 324 -35.23 24.85 0.62
CA ALA A 324 -35.66 25.62 -0.54
C ALA A 324 -37.14 26.04 -0.47
N LEU A 325 -37.99 25.26 0.21
CA LEU A 325 -39.42 25.54 0.32
C LEU A 325 -39.77 26.44 1.52
N TRP A 326 -39.07 26.27 2.65
CA TRP A 326 -39.48 26.82 3.94
C TRP A 326 -38.38 27.56 4.70
N GLY A 327 -37.16 27.63 4.15
CA GLY A 327 -35.98 28.10 4.86
C GLY A 327 -35.41 27.07 5.84
N PRO A 328 -34.38 27.42 6.62
CA PRO A 328 -33.70 26.49 7.52
C PRO A 328 -34.67 25.91 8.56
N LEU A 329 -34.77 24.57 8.59
CA LEU A 329 -35.61 23.82 9.54
C LEU A 329 -34.74 22.88 10.36
N GLU A 330 -34.93 22.91 11.68
CA GLU A 330 -34.30 21.96 12.60
C GLU A 330 -35.20 20.72 12.78
N ALA A 331 -34.58 19.56 12.98
CA ALA A 331 -35.32 18.30 13.04
C ALA A 331 -36.20 18.15 14.29
N ASP A 332 -35.94 18.94 15.33
CA ASP A 332 -36.66 18.97 16.61
C ASP A 332 -37.68 20.12 16.71
N ASP A 333 -37.84 20.92 15.65
CA ASP A 333 -38.82 22.00 15.60
C ASP A 333 -40.26 21.43 15.68
N PRO A 334 -41.14 21.96 16.56
CA PRO A 334 -42.53 21.53 16.66
C PRO A 334 -43.40 21.80 15.41
N THR A 335 -42.92 22.55 14.42
CA THR A 335 -43.69 22.89 13.20
C THR A 335 -44.15 21.65 12.41
N PRO A 336 -45.33 21.70 11.76
CA PRO A 336 -45.80 20.62 10.88
C PRO A 336 -44.79 20.26 9.78
N GLN A 337 -44.12 21.26 9.22
CA GLN A 337 -43.11 21.12 8.17
C GLN A 337 -41.88 20.34 8.66
N ALA A 338 -41.38 20.65 9.85
CA ALA A 338 -40.26 19.91 10.45
C ALA A 338 -40.61 18.44 10.73
N LYS A 339 -41.85 18.17 11.18
CA LYS A 339 -42.34 16.79 11.36
C LYS A 339 -42.45 16.02 10.05
N GLU A 340 -42.88 16.68 8.98
CA GLU A 340 -42.92 16.09 7.64
C GLU A 340 -41.51 15.77 7.14
N MET A 341 -40.58 16.72 7.24
CA MET A 341 -39.16 16.53 6.91
C MET A 341 -38.55 15.36 7.69
N ALA A 342 -38.78 15.29 9.01
CA ALA A 342 -38.28 14.21 9.86
C ALA A 342 -38.82 12.83 9.41
N THR A 343 -40.08 12.77 8.98
CA THR A 343 -40.70 11.55 8.44
C THR A 343 -40.06 11.14 7.11
N GLU A 344 -39.80 12.10 6.22
CA GLU A 344 -39.14 11.83 4.94
C GLU A 344 -37.67 11.41 5.13
N LEU A 345 -36.94 12.03 6.08
CA LEU A 345 -35.59 11.62 6.48
C LEU A 345 -35.59 10.17 7.02
N ALA A 346 -36.54 9.82 7.89
CA ALA A 346 -36.67 8.45 8.39
C ALA A 346 -36.99 7.45 7.27
N ALA A 347 -37.86 7.81 6.32
CA ALA A 347 -38.18 7.00 5.16
C ALA A 347 -36.97 6.85 4.20
N ALA A 348 -36.17 7.89 4.02
CA ALA A 348 -34.93 7.84 3.24
C ALA A 348 -33.91 6.88 3.87
N ARG A 349 -33.69 6.99 5.19
CA ARG A 349 -32.84 6.05 5.96
C ARG A 349 -33.31 4.61 5.80
N HIS A 350 -34.62 4.38 5.98
CA HIS A 350 -35.19 3.03 5.85
C HIS A 350 -35.01 2.45 4.45
N ARG A 351 -35.19 3.25 3.39
CA ARG A 351 -34.97 2.81 2.00
C ARG A 351 -33.54 2.35 1.75
N ILE A 352 -32.54 3.10 2.22
CA ILE A 352 -31.12 2.76 2.03
C ILE A 352 -30.72 1.54 2.87
N LEU A 353 -31.17 1.46 4.12
CA LEU A 353 -30.89 0.30 4.98
C LEU A 353 -31.57 -0.98 4.47
N ALA A 354 -32.77 -0.88 3.89
CA ALA A 354 -33.49 -2.02 3.32
C ALA A 354 -32.85 -2.58 2.03
N GLN A 355 -32.00 -1.82 1.35
CA GLN A 355 -31.23 -2.28 0.19
C GLN A 355 -29.99 -3.09 0.58
N GLN A 356 -29.64 -3.16 1.86
CA GLN A 356 -28.55 -4.02 2.33
C GLN A 356 -28.95 -5.51 2.20
N PRO A 357 -28.05 -6.38 1.71
CA PRO A 357 -28.30 -7.81 1.69
C PRO A 357 -28.52 -8.33 3.12
N GLN A 358 -29.70 -8.88 3.40
CA GLN A 358 -30.00 -9.49 4.69
C GLN A 358 -29.29 -10.83 4.84
N GLY A 359 -28.38 -10.94 5.82
CA GLY A 359 -27.78 -12.20 6.25
C GLY A 359 -26.25 -12.22 6.25
N GLN A 360 -25.63 -11.73 7.33
CA GLN A 360 -24.23 -12.03 7.66
C GLN A 360 -24.12 -12.30 9.17
N HIS A 361 -24.67 -13.43 9.63
CA HIS A 361 -24.34 -14.01 10.93
C HIS A 361 -23.34 -15.15 10.71
N GLU A 362 -22.23 -15.07 11.45
CA GLU A 362 -21.23 -16.11 11.77
C GLU A 362 -20.87 -17.14 10.69
N GLY A 363 -19.65 -17.03 10.19
CA GLY A 363 -19.03 -17.98 9.27
C GLY A 363 -18.61 -17.29 7.99
N VAL A 364 -17.35 -17.49 7.59
CA VAL A 364 -16.73 -16.94 6.38
C VAL A 364 -17.65 -17.14 5.18
N SER A 365 -18.48 -16.14 4.89
CA SER A 365 -19.49 -16.17 3.85
C SER A 365 -19.04 -15.22 2.76
N LYS A 366 -18.97 -15.74 1.53
CA LYS A 366 -18.56 -15.01 0.33
C LYS A 366 -19.42 -13.75 0.21
N ALA A 367 -18.77 -12.59 0.17
CA ALA A 367 -19.43 -11.32 -0.14
C ALA A 367 -20.26 -11.47 -1.44
N PRO A 368 -21.49 -10.90 -1.50
CA PRO A 368 -22.29 -10.89 -2.72
C PRO A 368 -21.49 -10.24 -3.86
N ARG A 369 -21.45 -10.90 -5.02
CA ARG A 369 -20.71 -10.43 -6.21
C ARG A 369 -21.28 -9.14 -6.81
N ASP A 370 -22.47 -8.71 -6.41
CA ASP A 370 -23.24 -7.70 -7.14
C ASP A 370 -23.14 -6.28 -6.57
N SER A 371 -22.32 -6.04 -5.54
CA SER A 371 -21.91 -4.69 -5.11
C SER A 371 -20.59 -4.79 -4.34
N PRO A 372 -19.44 -4.83 -5.04
CA PRO A 372 -18.15 -4.87 -4.36
C PRO A 372 -18.00 -3.61 -3.49
N GLY A 373 -17.78 -3.81 -2.19
CA GLY A 373 -17.61 -2.69 -1.25
C GLY A 373 -16.44 -1.80 -1.65
N ILE A 374 -15.42 -2.37 -2.30
CA ILE A 374 -14.20 -1.71 -2.78
C ILE A 374 -14.15 -1.78 -4.32
N ASP A 375 -14.05 -0.65 -5.02
CA ASP A 375 -13.93 -0.61 -6.47
C ASP A 375 -12.51 -0.97 -6.93
N LEU A 376 -11.50 -0.52 -6.19
CA LEU A 376 -10.10 -0.72 -6.54
C LEU A 376 -9.25 -1.01 -5.31
N ALA A 377 -8.40 -2.02 -5.38
CA ALA A 377 -7.35 -2.28 -4.39
C ALA A 377 -5.96 -2.13 -5.00
N LEU A 378 -5.02 -1.54 -4.25
CA LEU A 378 -3.59 -1.49 -4.56
C LEU A 378 -2.87 -2.44 -3.61
N LEU A 379 -2.53 -3.64 -4.08
CA LEU A 379 -2.00 -4.72 -3.23
C LEU A 379 -0.54 -5.05 -3.55
N PRO A 380 0.32 -5.29 -2.56
CA PRO A 380 1.70 -5.69 -2.80
C PRO A 380 1.78 -7.14 -3.28
N ILE A 381 2.69 -7.42 -4.23
CA ILE A 381 3.01 -8.80 -4.65
C ILE A 381 4.51 -9.14 -4.56
N GLY A 382 5.34 -8.22 -4.06
CA GLY A 382 6.81 -8.39 -3.97
C GLY A 382 7.35 -8.25 -2.55
N GLY A 383 8.64 -8.54 -2.37
CA GLY A 383 9.33 -8.49 -1.09
C GLY A 383 9.05 -9.69 -0.18
N TYR A 384 8.60 -10.82 -0.74
CA TYR A 384 8.13 -11.98 0.02
C TYR A 384 9.21 -13.03 0.29
N GLU A 385 10.33 -13.05 -0.44
CA GLU A 385 11.33 -14.12 -0.30
C GLU A 385 12.49 -13.71 0.62
N PRO A 386 12.92 -14.54 1.59
CA PRO A 386 12.48 -15.90 1.89
C PRO A 386 11.12 -15.95 2.59
N THR A 387 10.20 -16.70 1.99
CA THR A 387 8.78 -16.78 2.39
C THR A 387 8.61 -17.03 3.89
N GLN A 388 9.37 -17.97 4.47
CA GLN A 388 9.25 -18.34 5.89
C GLN A 388 9.58 -17.18 6.86
N LEU A 389 10.30 -16.15 6.42
CA LEU A 389 10.65 -14.99 7.24
C LEU A 389 9.79 -13.77 6.94
N LEU A 390 9.53 -13.51 5.65
CA LEU A 390 8.95 -12.26 5.19
C LEU A 390 7.43 -12.32 5.01
N GLN A 391 6.81 -13.50 4.87
CA GLN A 391 5.36 -13.66 4.62
C GLN A 391 4.46 -12.98 5.68
N ARG A 392 4.93 -12.93 6.94
CA ARG A 392 4.27 -12.19 8.04
C ARG A 392 4.27 -10.66 7.88
N PHE A 393 5.07 -10.13 6.97
CA PHE A 393 5.27 -8.71 6.73
C PHE A 393 4.91 -8.28 5.30
N HIS A 394 5.04 -9.20 4.34
CA HIS A 394 4.81 -9.00 2.92
C HIS A 394 4.05 -10.20 2.37
N MET A 395 2.95 -9.93 1.69
CA MET A 395 2.16 -10.97 1.04
C MET A 395 2.92 -11.64 -0.10
N THR A 396 2.72 -12.94 -0.30
CA THR A 396 3.09 -13.59 -1.55
C THR A 396 2.12 -13.20 -2.68
N PRO A 397 2.47 -13.42 -3.96
CA PRO A 397 1.54 -13.20 -5.07
C PRO A 397 0.24 -14.01 -4.94
N GLU A 398 0.32 -15.25 -4.45
CA GLU A 398 -0.85 -16.11 -4.23
C GLU A 398 -1.77 -15.56 -3.14
N GLU A 399 -1.18 -15.06 -2.05
CA GLU A 399 -1.93 -14.42 -0.98
C GLU A 399 -2.57 -13.11 -1.45
N ALA A 400 -1.92 -12.36 -2.35
CA ALA A 400 -2.48 -11.13 -2.90
C ALA A 400 -3.74 -11.40 -3.74
N VAL A 401 -3.75 -12.51 -4.50
CA VAL A 401 -4.95 -12.98 -5.20
C VAL A 401 -6.05 -13.38 -4.21
N GLU A 402 -5.70 -13.99 -3.07
CA GLU A 402 -6.69 -14.30 -2.05
C GLU A 402 -7.20 -13.05 -1.33
N ALA A 403 -6.35 -12.06 -1.05
CA ALA A 403 -6.79 -10.78 -0.50
C ALA A 403 -7.73 -10.04 -1.44
N HIS A 404 -7.48 -10.06 -2.75
CA HIS A 404 -8.43 -9.51 -3.73
C HIS A 404 -9.84 -10.10 -3.54
N ARG A 405 -9.94 -11.43 -3.36
CA ARG A 405 -11.21 -12.13 -3.15
C ARG A 405 -11.83 -11.80 -1.79
N LEU A 406 -11.04 -11.77 -0.72
CA LEU A 406 -11.52 -11.47 0.63
C LEU A 406 -11.98 -10.02 0.79
N LEU A 407 -11.28 -9.08 0.15
CA LEU A 407 -11.69 -7.69 0.07
C LEU A 407 -12.98 -7.52 -0.74
N GLY A 408 -13.33 -8.51 -1.57
CA GLY A 408 -14.47 -8.43 -2.48
C GLY A 408 -14.35 -7.27 -3.45
N CYS A 409 -13.12 -6.90 -3.84
CA CYS A 409 -12.89 -5.72 -4.66
C CYS A 409 -13.14 -5.98 -6.15
N ARG A 410 -13.61 -4.97 -6.89
CA ARG A 410 -13.90 -5.11 -8.33
C ARG A 410 -12.62 -5.29 -9.15
N ALA A 411 -11.60 -4.52 -8.83
CA ALA A 411 -10.31 -4.56 -9.49
C ALA A 411 -9.15 -4.45 -8.48
N THR A 412 -8.01 -5.01 -8.83
CA THR A 412 -6.75 -4.82 -8.11
C THR A 412 -5.64 -4.44 -9.08
N ILE A 413 -4.84 -3.44 -8.74
CA ILE A 413 -3.57 -3.17 -9.40
C ILE A 413 -2.45 -3.61 -8.47
N ALA A 414 -1.57 -4.47 -8.97
CA ALA A 414 -0.43 -4.95 -8.20
C ALA A 414 0.60 -3.83 -7.95
N SER A 415 1.27 -3.91 -6.82
CA SER A 415 2.25 -2.93 -6.35
C SER A 415 3.48 -3.60 -5.73
N ARG A 416 4.52 -2.81 -5.50
CA ARG A 416 5.75 -3.17 -4.75
C ARG A 416 6.51 -4.38 -5.28
N PHE A 417 6.46 -4.61 -6.58
CA PHE A 417 7.26 -5.63 -7.28
C PHE A 417 8.14 -5.00 -8.35
N ASP A 418 9.25 -5.66 -8.71
CA ASP A 418 10.12 -5.31 -9.85
C ASP A 418 10.62 -3.85 -9.92
N VAL A 419 10.62 -3.14 -8.78
CA VAL A 419 11.18 -1.78 -8.66
C VAL A 419 12.41 -1.75 -7.74
N LEU A 420 12.31 -2.38 -6.57
CA LEU A 420 13.37 -2.45 -5.56
C LEU A 420 13.60 -3.93 -5.18
N PRO A 421 14.85 -4.43 -5.17
CA PRO A 421 15.16 -5.77 -4.65
C PRO A 421 15.10 -5.78 -3.11
N LEU A 422 13.87 -5.77 -2.57
CA LEU A 422 13.62 -5.76 -1.13
C LEU A 422 13.61 -7.17 -0.52
N GLY A 423 13.25 -8.18 -1.31
CA GLY A 423 13.36 -9.61 -0.99
C GLY A 423 14.40 -10.32 -1.87
N ALA A 424 14.39 -11.65 -1.81
CA ALA A 424 15.27 -12.53 -2.56
C ALA A 424 14.67 -13.04 -3.88
N GLU A 425 13.40 -12.71 -4.16
CA GLU A 425 12.69 -13.18 -5.33
C GLU A 425 13.40 -12.71 -6.62
N PRO A 426 13.46 -13.56 -7.66
CA PRO A 426 13.87 -13.15 -8.99
C PRO A 426 12.99 -12.04 -9.55
N PHE A 427 13.65 -11.09 -10.22
CA PHE A 427 12.98 -10.10 -11.05
C PHE A 427 12.02 -10.78 -12.04
N GLY A 428 10.76 -10.34 -12.09
CA GLY A 428 9.73 -10.89 -12.96
C GLY A 428 9.03 -12.15 -12.42
N GLU A 429 9.46 -12.75 -11.31
CA GLU A 429 8.78 -13.92 -10.73
C GLU A 429 7.40 -13.55 -10.17
N ALA A 430 7.30 -12.43 -9.47
CA ALA A 430 6.08 -12.04 -8.77
C ALA A 430 4.86 -11.91 -9.71
N PRO A 431 4.96 -11.22 -10.88
CA PRO A 431 3.89 -11.23 -11.88
C PRO A 431 3.49 -12.61 -12.39
N GLN A 432 4.45 -13.49 -12.67
CA GLN A 432 4.19 -14.83 -13.19
C GLN A 432 3.43 -15.68 -12.18
N ARG A 433 3.81 -15.58 -10.90
CA ARG A 433 3.13 -16.27 -9.80
C ARG A 433 1.73 -15.70 -9.56
N ALA A 434 1.55 -14.38 -9.61
CA ALA A 434 0.23 -13.76 -9.53
C ALA A 434 -0.69 -14.26 -10.66
N ALA A 435 -0.17 -14.33 -11.89
CA ALA A 435 -0.89 -14.87 -13.04
C ALA A 435 -1.31 -16.33 -12.83
N ALA A 436 -0.38 -17.19 -12.40
CA ALA A 436 -0.67 -18.60 -12.12
C ALA A 436 -1.72 -18.76 -11.00
N ALA A 437 -1.60 -17.97 -9.93
CA ALA A 437 -2.54 -17.96 -8.81
C ALA A 437 -3.95 -17.50 -9.22
N CYS A 438 -4.05 -16.57 -10.17
CA CYS A 438 -5.32 -16.12 -10.74
C CYS A 438 -6.00 -17.25 -11.53
N VAL A 439 -5.24 -17.94 -12.39
CA VAL A 439 -5.73 -19.10 -13.16
C VAL A 439 -6.24 -20.19 -12.23
N GLU A 440 -5.47 -20.55 -11.20
CA GLU A 440 -5.84 -21.56 -10.20
C GLU A 440 -7.14 -21.23 -9.47
N ARG A 441 -7.35 -19.94 -9.13
CA ARG A 441 -8.51 -19.48 -8.34
C ARG A 441 -9.71 -19.02 -9.19
N GLY A 442 -9.60 -19.12 -10.52
CA GLY A 442 -10.62 -18.63 -11.45
C GLY A 442 -10.85 -17.12 -11.35
N VAL A 443 -9.80 -16.35 -11.06
CA VAL A 443 -9.82 -14.88 -11.02
C VAL A 443 -9.34 -14.36 -12.39
N PRO A 444 -10.12 -13.53 -13.10
CA PRO A 444 -9.68 -12.94 -14.35
C PRO A 444 -8.44 -12.07 -14.18
N PHE A 445 -7.44 -12.29 -15.04
CA PHE A 445 -6.13 -11.66 -14.94
C PHE A 445 -5.73 -11.00 -16.26
N ASN A 446 -5.21 -9.78 -16.15
CA ASN A 446 -4.64 -9.04 -17.27
C ASN A 446 -3.13 -8.82 -17.04
N PRO A 447 -2.25 -9.53 -17.76
CA PRO A 447 -0.82 -9.22 -17.79
C PRO A 447 -0.63 -8.01 -18.68
N HIS A 448 -0.23 -6.86 -18.15
CA HIS A 448 0.03 -5.66 -18.96
C HIS A 448 1.27 -5.81 -19.88
N ALA A 449 1.79 -7.03 -20.06
CA ALA A 449 2.75 -7.39 -21.09
C ALA A 449 2.05 -7.46 -22.45
N LYS A 450 2.20 -6.40 -23.26
CA LYS A 450 1.87 -6.45 -24.70
C LYS A 450 2.36 -7.77 -25.30
N THR A 451 1.43 -8.57 -25.80
CA THR A 451 1.68 -9.41 -26.97
C THR A 451 2.12 -8.48 -28.10
N GLN A 452 3.44 -8.35 -28.28
CA GLN A 452 3.96 -7.85 -29.55
C GLN A 452 3.61 -8.89 -30.62
N GLY A 453 2.44 -8.77 -31.26
CA GLY A 453 2.07 -9.72 -32.32
C GLY A 453 0.62 -9.76 -32.79
N GLY A 454 -0.25 -8.80 -32.44
CA GLY A 454 -1.65 -8.76 -32.93
C GLY A 454 -1.94 -7.53 -33.78
N PRO A 455 -2.67 -7.65 -34.91
CA PRO A 455 -2.95 -6.52 -35.79
C PRO A 455 -4.04 -5.62 -35.20
N SER A 456 -3.72 -4.33 -35.09
CA SER A 456 -4.64 -3.19 -35.20
C SER A 456 -5.93 -3.21 -34.36
N SER A 457 -5.85 -2.58 -33.18
CA SER A 457 -6.79 -1.51 -32.84
C SER A 457 -5.98 -0.31 -32.33
N LYS A 458 -6.41 0.92 -32.68
CA LYS A 458 -5.80 2.18 -32.24
C LYS A 458 -6.04 2.41 -30.73
N ALA A 459 -5.58 1.51 -29.88
CA ALA A 459 -5.57 1.71 -28.44
C ALA A 459 -4.35 2.56 -28.08
N ASP A 460 -4.60 3.76 -27.58
CA ASP A 460 -3.58 4.67 -27.07
C ASP A 460 -2.77 3.94 -25.96
N PRO A 461 -1.46 3.74 -26.11
CA PRO A 461 -0.69 2.79 -25.28
C PRO A 461 -0.55 3.14 -23.78
N GLY A 462 -1.28 4.14 -23.27
CA GLY A 462 -1.19 4.64 -21.90
C GLY A 462 -2.51 4.86 -21.15
N PHE A 463 -3.66 4.53 -21.75
CA PHE A 463 -4.97 4.70 -21.09
C PHE A 463 -5.74 3.38 -21.12
N TYR A 464 -6.01 2.84 -19.93
CA TYR A 464 -6.82 1.64 -19.76
C TYR A 464 -8.02 1.97 -18.92
N THR A 465 -9.20 1.86 -19.53
CA THR A 465 -10.45 1.76 -18.78
C THR A 465 -10.50 0.34 -18.23
N LEU A 466 -10.57 0.20 -16.90
CA LEU A 466 -10.80 -1.08 -16.25
C LEU A 466 -12.02 -1.74 -16.90
N GLN A 467 -11.81 -2.84 -17.62
CA GLN A 467 -12.88 -3.48 -18.38
C GLN A 467 -13.74 -4.31 -17.41
N PRO A 468 -15.08 -4.30 -17.57
CA PRO A 468 -15.94 -5.24 -16.86
C PRO A 468 -15.47 -6.68 -17.13
N GLY A 469 -15.11 -7.42 -16.07
CA GLY A 469 -14.69 -8.82 -16.16
C GLY A 469 -13.19 -9.09 -15.99
N GLU A 470 -12.33 -8.08 -15.90
CA GLU A 470 -10.92 -8.22 -15.51
C GLU A 470 -10.71 -7.76 -14.06
N ALA A 471 -10.08 -8.61 -13.23
CA ALA A 471 -10.09 -8.45 -11.79
C ALA A 471 -8.72 -8.08 -11.20
N ILE A 472 -7.61 -8.58 -11.75
CA ILE A 472 -6.25 -8.26 -11.30
C ILE A 472 -5.37 -7.83 -12.48
N TYR A 473 -4.76 -6.66 -12.33
CA TYR A 473 -3.87 -6.01 -13.30
C TYR A 473 -2.45 -6.00 -12.73
N VAL A 474 -1.50 -6.55 -13.48
CA VAL A 474 -0.07 -6.61 -13.12
C VAL A 474 0.79 -5.94 -14.17
#